data_AF-A0ABD2P7J7-F1
#
_entry.id   AF-A0ABD2P7J7-F1
#
_cell.length_a   1.000
_cell.length_b   1.000
_cell.length_c   1.000
_cell.angle_alpha   90.00
_cell.angle_beta   90.00
_cell.angle_gamma   90.00
#
_symmetry.space_group_name_H-M   'P 1'
#
loop_
_entity.id
_entity.type
_entity.pdbx_description
1 polymer ?
#
loop_
_entity_poly.entity_id
_entity_poly.type
_entity_poly.pdbx_seq_one_letter_code
_entity_poly.pdbx_strand_id
1 'polypeptide(L)'
;MIFNLIWNLLNVLFFLNGFCPLLYNNQSDKIQHIGMSSNLNISEFDRTILMIVDALRLDFIRKDYMPHTTSLIEKHGCFMDVKVSSPTVTLPRIKALTTGSIPQFVDIFYNIGNPQCVSESLLHSVQQKKKNIIFFGDDTWLKVFPHMFHRQEGTTSFLVTDFHEVDDNVTRNINSELEREDWNLMILHYLDHHRN
;
A
#
# COMPACT_ATOMS: atom_id res chain seq x y z
N MET A 1 26.90 39.42 12.81
CA MET A 1 27.04 37.99 12.46
C MET A 1 26.33 37.08 13.46
N ILE A 2 26.59 37.20 14.76
CA ILE A 2 25.98 36.36 15.82
C ILE A 2 24.44 36.51 15.90
N PHE A 3 23.91 37.73 15.78
CA PHE A 3 22.46 37.99 15.81
C PHE A 3 21.70 37.27 14.68
N ASN A 4 22.23 37.29 13.46
CA ASN A 4 21.63 36.58 12.32
C ASN A 4 21.68 35.06 12.49
N LEU A 5 22.73 34.53 13.13
CA LEU A 5 22.83 33.12 13.44
C LEU A 5 21.75 32.70 14.45
N ILE A 6 21.56 33.48 15.52
CA ILE A 6 20.53 33.25 16.53
C ILE A 6 19.13 33.32 15.91
N TRP A 7 18.87 34.32 15.05
CA TRP A 7 17.59 34.46 14.37
C TRP A 7 17.31 33.30 13.41
N ASN A 8 18.32 32.86 12.65
CA ASN A 8 18.18 31.69 11.77
C ASN A 8 17.92 30.40 12.56
N LEU A 9 18.59 30.20 13.71
CA LEU A 9 18.34 29.06 14.59
C LEU A 9 16.92 29.10 15.17
N LEU A 10 16.42 30.27 15.57
CA LEU A 10 15.03 30.46 16.02
C LEU A 10 14.04 30.14 14.90
N ASN A 11 14.27 30.62 13.67
CA ASN A 11 13.41 30.32 12.53
C ASN A 11 13.40 28.83 12.19
N VAL A 12 14.55 28.16 12.24
CA VAL A 12 14.63 26.71 12.08
C VAL A 12 13.87 26.00 13.20
N LEU A 13 13.95 26.47 14.44
CA LEU A 13 13.22 25.90 15.58
C LEU A 13 11.69 26.09 15.44
N PHE A 14 11.24 27.27 15.04
CA PHE A 14 9.82 27.53 14.76
C PHE A 14 9.31 26.73 13.56
N PHE A 15 10.14 26.62 12.50
CA PHE A 15 9.84 25.78 11.35
C PHE A 15 9.73 24.32 11.76
N LEU A 16 10.68 23.79 12.52
CA LEU A 16 10.61 22.41 13.01
C LEU A 16 9.40 22.18 13.91
N ASN A 17 9.07 23.08 14.83
CA ASN A 17 7.90 22.94 15.71
C ASN A 17 6.56 23.04 14.95
N GLY A 18 6.49 23.87 13.90
CA GLY A 18 5.26 24.08 13.12
C GLY A 18 5.08 23.09 11.96
N PHE A 19 6.18 22.67 11.32
CA PHE A 19 6.19 21.80 10.13
C PHE A 19 6.35 20.32 10.49
N CYS A 20 7.13 20.02 11.52
CA CYS A 20 7.14 18.73 12.18
C CYS A 20 6.43 18.91 13.53
N PRO A 21 5.08 18.92 13.58
CA PRO A 21 4.46 18.66 14.85
C PRO A 21 4.96 17.27 15.24
N LEU A 22 5.89 17.22 16.21
CA LEU A 22 6.19 16.02 16.97
C LEU A 22 4.90 15.73 17.71
N LEU A 23 3.93 15.21 16.97
CA LEU A 23 2.83 14.44 17.51
C LEU A 23 3.51 13.20 18.06
N TYR A 24 4.16 13.36 19.22
CA TYR A 24 4.24 12.33 20.22
C TYR A 24 2.81 12.09 20.71
N ASN A 25 1.96 11.63 19.80
CA ASN A 25 0.66 11.12 20.12
C ASN A 25 0.86 9.62 20.28
N ASN A 26 1.02 9.22 21.55
CA ASN A 26 0.65 7.90 22.04
C ASN A 26 -0.87 7.63 21.90
N GLN A 27 -1.62 8.51 21.26
CA GLN A 27 -2.84 8.14 20.55
C GLN A 27 -2.35 7.45 19.27
N SER A 28 -2.11 6.13 19.25
CA SER A 28 -3.25 5.20 19.11
C SER A 28 -4.51 6.00 18.81
N ASP A 29 -4.62 6.52 17.58
CA ASP A 29 -5.90 6.74 16.95
C ASP A 29 -6.59 5.38 17.06
N LYS A 30 -7.27 5.18 18.18
CA LYS A 30 -8.32 4.21 18.33
C LYS A 30 -9.33 4.67 17.31
N ILE A 31 -9.13 4.25 16.06
CA ILE A 31 -10.22 3.95 15.16
C ILE A 31 -11.17 3.18 16.06
N GLN A 32 -12.26 3.86 16.42
CA GLN A 32 -13.35 3.30 17.19
C GLN A 32 -13.55 1.93 16.59
N HIS A 33 -13.26 0.86 17.35
CA HIS A 33 -13.38 -0.49 16.84
C HIS A 33 -14.76 -0.53 16.21
N ILE A 34 -14.81 -0.56 14.87
CA ILE A 34 -16.06 -0.87 14.18
C ILE A 34 -16.30 -2.27 14.70
N GLY A 35 -17.24 -2.37 15.63
CA GLY A 35 -17.56 -3.62 16.31
C GLY A 35 -17.91 -4.58 15.20
N MET A 36 -16.93 -5.39 14.82
CA MET A 36 -17.10 -6.44 13.84
C MET A 36 -17.98 -7.42 14.58
N SER A 37 -19.29 -7.30 14.36
CA SER A 37 -20.31 -8.14 14.96
C SER A 37 -19.81 -9.57 14.88
N SER A 38 -19.64 -10.20 16.04
CA SER A 38 -19.03 -11.52 16.24
C SER A 38 -19.80 -12.67 15.57
N ASN A 39 -20.83 -12.35 14.78
CA ASN A 39 -21.66 -13.28 14.02
C ASN A 39 -21.36 -13.32 12.52
N LEU A 40 -20.36 -12.60 12.00
CA LEU A 40 -19.93 -12.68 10.60
C LEU A 40 -18.72 -13.63 10.44
N ASN A 41 -18.87 -14.88 10.85
CA ASN A 41 -17.81 -15.89 10.72
C ASN A 41 -17.92 -16.78 9.47
N ILE A 42 -18.86 -16.49 8.58
CA ILE A 42 -18.90 -17.13 7.27
C ILE A 42 -18.28 -16.12 6.30
N SER A 43 -17.02 -16.35 5.95
CA SER A 43 -16.39 -15.69 4.80
C SER A 43 -17.14 -16.19 3.58
N GLU A 44 -17.85 -15.32 2.86
CA GLU A 44 -18.55 -15.68 1.62
C GLU A 44 -17.57 -16.16 0.54
N PHE A 45 -16.31 -15.73 0.64
CA PHE A 45 -15.24 -16.09 -0.29
C PHE A 45 -14.07 -16.75 0.45
N ASP A 46 -13.58 -17.87 -0.08
CA ASP A 46 -12.42 -18.58 0.44
C ASP A 46 -11.08 -18.01 -0.05
N ARG A 47 -11.11 -17.36 -1.22
CA ARG A 47 -9.97 -16.77 -1.93
C ARG A 47 -10.28 -15.34 -2.37
N THR A 48 -9.35 -14.42 -2.12
CA THR A 48 -9.47 -13.01 -2.49
C THR A 48 -8.19 -12.52 -3.16
N ILE A 49 -8.34 -11.75 -4.25
CA ILE A 49 -7.23 -11.08 -4.93
C ILE A 49 -7.31 -9.59 -4.62
N LEU A 50 -6.25 -9.04 -4.06
CA LEU A 50 -6.03 -7.60 -3.88
C LEU A 50 -5.06 -7.13 -4.97
N MET A 51 -5.61 -6.54 -6.04
CA MET A 51 -4.82 -5.94 -7.11
C MET A 51 -4.63 -4.45 -6.85
N ILE A 52 -3.38 -4.01 -6.86
CA ILE A 52 -2.96 -2.63 -6.65
C ILE A 52 -2.22 -2.19 -7.90
N VAL A 53 -2.66 -1.10 -8.51
CA VAL A 53 -2.03 -0.49 -9.67
C VAL A 53 -1.52 0.87 -9.23
N ASP A 54 -0.20 1.04 -9.19
CA ASP A 54 0.40 2.32 -8.83
C ASP A 54 0.08 3.37 -9.91
N ALA A 55 0.00 4.65 -9.52
CA ALA A 55 -0.28 5.79 -10.39
C ALA A 55 -1.55 5.74 -11.27
N LEU A 56 -2.47 4.78 -11.08
CA LEU A 56 -3.72 4.71 -11.83
C LEU A 56 -4.66 5.86 -11.43
N ARG A 57 -4.83 6.83 -12.33
CA ARG A 57 -5.78 7.92 -12.15
C ARG A 57 -7.18 7.52 -12.55
N LEU A 58 -8.17 8.05 -11.84
CA LEU A 58 -9.59 7.79 -12.07
C LEU A 58 -10.05 8.15 -13.49
N ASP A 59 -9.51 9.23 -14.06
CA ASP A 59 -9.88 9.71 -15.39
C ASP A 59 -9.38 8.80 -16.52
N PHE A 60 -8.50 7.83 -16.25
CA PHE A 60 -8.14 6.78 -17.19
C PHE A 60 -9.18 5.66 -17.24
N ILE A 61 -9.99 5.47 -16.20
CA ILE A 61 -11.04 4.43 -16.15
C ILE A 61 -12.28 4.93 -16.90
N ARG A 62 -12.16 5.07 -18.21
CA ARG A 62 -13.24 5.48 -19.13
C ARG A 62 -13.37 4.49 -20.27
N LYS A 63 -14.57 4.39 -20.86
CA LYS A 63 -14.82 3.51 -22.03
C LYS A 63 -13.86 3.76 -23.19
N ASP A 64 -13.40 5.01 -23.35
CA ASP A 64 -12.50 5.42 -24.42
C ASP A 64 -11.07 4.84 -24.26
N TYR A 65 -10.63 4.63 -23.01
CA TYR A 65 -9.26 4.20 -22.70
C TYR A 65 -9.20 2.75 -22.17
N MET A 66 -10.17 2.34 -21.35
CA MET A 66 -10.24 1.03 -20.69
C MET A 66 -11.62 0.38 -20.87
N PRO A 67 -12.08 0.11 -22.12
CA PRO A 67 -13.44 -0.39 -22.39
C PRO A 67 -13.76 -1.71 -21.68
N HIS A 68 -12.76 -2.59 -21.56
CA HIS A 68 -12.91 -3.88 -20.88
C HIS A 68 -13.13 -3.68 -19.38
N THR A 69 -12.26 -2.92 -18.71
CA THR A 69 -12.36 -2.62 -17.27
C THR A 69 -13.67 -1.91 -16.95
N THR A 70 -14.06 -0.90 -17.73
CA THR A 70 -15.33 -0.21 -17.53
C THR A 70 -16.53 -1.16 -17.70
N SER A 71 -16.52 -2.05 -18.71
CA SER A 71 -17.60 -3.04 -18.86
C SER A 71 -17.67 -4.03 -17.71
N LEU A 72 -16.55 -4.43 -17.11
CA LEU A 72 -16.53 -5.33 -15.96
C LEU A 72 -17.10 -4.66 -14.71
N ILE A 73 -16.72 -3.40 -14.48
CA ILE A 73 -17.24 -2.60 -13.36
C ILE A 73 -18.77 -2.46 -13.49
N GLU A 74 -19.27 -2.12 -14.68
CA GLU A 74 -20.72 -1.94 -14.92
C GLU A 74 -21.54 -3.22 -14.71
N LYS A 75 -20.98 -4.39 -15.01
CA LYS A 75 -21.72 -5.67 -14.95
C LYS A 75 -21.59 -6.41 -13.63
N HIS A 76 -20.41 -6.35 -13.02
CA HIS A 76 -20.02 -7.25 -11.93
C HIS A 76 -19.32 -6.54 -10.77
N GLY A 77 -19.11 -5.22 -10.86
CA GLY A 77 -18.29 -4.47 -9.91
C GLY A 77 -19.07 -3.49 -9.06
N CYS A 78 -18.39 -3.04 -8.00
CA CYS A 78 -18.72 -1.83 -7.27
C CYS A 78 -17.58 -0.83 -7.48
N PHE A 79 -17.90 0.46 -7.53
CA PHE A 79 -16.94 1.52 -7.81
C PHE A 79 -17.03 2.61 -6.75
N MET A 80 -15.87 3.05 -6.28
CA MET A 80 -15.76 4.08 -5.25
C MET A 80 -14.66 5.07 -5.61
N ASP A 81 -15.01 6.35 -5.59
CA ASP A 81 -14.07 7.44 -5.82
C ASP A 81 -13.37 7.80 -4.51
N VAL A 82 -12.04 7.63 -4.47
CA VAL A 82 -11.23 7.93 -3.29
C VAL A 82 -10.26 9.05 -3.62
N LYS A 83 -10.34 10.15 -2.86
CA LYS A 83 -9.38 11.25 -2.97
C LYS A 83 -8.21 10.99 -2.02
N VAL A 84 -7.00 10.95 -2.60
CA VAL A 84 -5.78 10.63 -1.87
C VAL A 84 -4.95 11.90 -1.64
N SER A 85 -4.65 12.24 -0.38
CA SER A 85 -3.85 13.42 0.00
C SER A 85 -2.35 13.15 -0.10
N SER A 86 -1.51 14.07 -0.60
CA SER A 86 -0.03 13.97 -0.60
C SER A 86 0.54 13.45 0.74
N PRO A 87 1.64 12.67 0.79
CA PRO A 87 2.66 12.33 -0.23
C PRO A 87 2.38 11.05 -1.02
N THR A 88 2.75 10.97 -2.30
CA THR A 88 2.58 9.78 -3.16
C THR A 88 3.82 8.88 -3.13
N VAL A 89 4.27 8.49 -1.94
CA VAL A 89 5.39 7.54 -1.77
C VAL A 89 4.80 6.15 -1.50
N THR A 90 5.29 5.13 -2.22
CA THR A 90 4.77 3.75 -2.20
C THR A 90 4.72 3.16 -0.79
N LEU A 91 5.79 3.31 0.00
CA LEU A 91 5.88 2.75 1.35
C LEU A 91 4.83 3.30 2.34
N PRO A 92 4.73 4.63 2.56
CA PRO A 92 3.65 5.22 3.36
C PRO A 92 2.23 4.83 2.88
N ARG A 93 2.05 4.59 1.57
CA ARG A 93 0.77 4.13 1.02
C ARG A 93 0.47 2.68 1.33
N ILE A 94 1.43 1.78 1.19
CA ILE A 94 1.27 0.38 1.57
C ILE A 94 0.88 0.29 3.06
N LYS A 95 1.56 1.07 3.92
CA LYS A 95 1.20 1.15 5.34
C LYS A 95 -0.23 1.65 5.51
N ALA A 96 -0.59 2.79 4.93
CA ALA A 96 -1.94 3.33 5.06
C ALA A 96 -3.04 2.37 4.55
N LEU A 97 -2.82 1.70 3.42
CA LEU A 97 -3.75 0.73 2.83
C LEU A 97 -3.97 -0.48 3.73
N THR A 98 -2.91 -0.95 4.38
CA THR A 98 -2.94 -2.19 5.15
C THR A 98 -3.27 -1.98 6.62
N THR A 99 -2.97 -0.81 7.19
CA THR A 99 -3.28 -0.48 8.60
C THR A 99 -4.53 0.40 8.74
N GLY A 100 -4.99 1.04 7.66
CA GLY A 100 -6.07 2.03 7.71
C GLY A 100 -5.67 3.37 8.33
N SER A 101 -4.36 3.61 8.54
CA SER A 101 -3.85 4.82 9.19
C SER A 101 -3.47 5.90 8.16
N ILE A 102 -3.55 7.17 8.57
CA ILE A 102 -3.11 8.29 7.72
C ILE A 102 -1.58 8.34 7.73
N PRO A 103 -0.90 8.37 6.56
CA PRO A 103 0.56 8.45 6.52
C PRO A 103 1.05 9.79 7.07
N GLN A 104 1.98 9.75 8.03
CA GLN A 104 2.59 10.95 8.62
C GLN A 104 3.85 11.34 7.86
N PHE A 105 4.14 12.64 7.73
CA PHE A 105 5.37 13.13 7.05
C PHE A 105 6.65 12.60 7.67
N VAL A 106 6.65 12.42 8.99
CA VAL A 106 7.77 11.88 9.77
C VAL A 106 8.09 10.44 9.36
N ASP A 107 7.08 9.63 9.04
CA ASP A 107 7.28 8.26 8.55
C ASP A 107 8.09 8.24 7.25
N ILE A 108 7.93 9.23 6.37
CA ILE A 108 8.70 9.29 5.12
C ILE A 108 10.20 9.40 5.41
N PHE A 109 10.59 10.27 6.34
CA PHE A 109 11.99 10.50 6.67
C PHE A 109 12.64 9.30 7.35
N TYR A 110 11.94 8.66 8.29
CA TYR A 110 12.44 7.45 8.93
C TYR A 110 12.59 6.29 7.93
N ASN A 111 11.74 6.26 6.91
CA ASN A 111 11.77 5.26 5.87
C ASN A 111 12.87 5.47 4.82
N ILE A 112 13.58 6.63 4.82
CA ILE A 112 14.77 6.84 3.98
C ILE A 112 15.92 6.03 4.60
N GLY A 113 16.09 4.79 4.14
CA GLY A 113 17.21 3.91 4.47
C GLY A 113 16.91 2.77 5.45
N ASN A 114 15.83 2.84 6.23
CA ASN A 114 15.39 1.77 7.13
C ASN A 114 13.85 1.61 7.08
N PRO A 115 13.31 0.82 6.14
CA PRO A 115 11.87 0.56 6.11
C PRO A 115 11.45 -0.12 7.42
N GLN A 116 10.58 0.55 8.19
CA GLN A 116 10.09 -0.02 9.44
C GLN A 116 9.08 -1.14 9.17
N CYS A 117 9.24 -2.25 9.90
CA CYS A 117 8.26 -3.33 9.89
C CYS A 117 6.92 -2.85 10.43
N VAL A 118 5.84 -3.16 9.73
CA VAL A 118 4.48 -2.85 10.19
C VAL A 118 4.04 -3.92 11.18
N SER A 119 3.50 -3.54 12.34
CA SER A 119 3.14 -4.47 13.42
C SER A 119 1.64 -4.80 13.49
N GLU A 120 0.77 -3.95 12.95
CA GLU A 120 -0.68 -4.15 12.98
C GLU A 120 -1.29 -3.82 11.62
N SER A 121 -1.70 -4.84 10.87
CA SER A 121 -2.27 -4.66 9.53
C SER A 121 -3.25 -5.77 9.18
N LEU A 122 -3.99 -5.58 8.08
CA LEU A 122 -4.86 -6.58 7.47
C LEU A 122 -4.15 -7.93 7.30
N LEU A 123 -2.90 -7.93 6.84
CA LEU A 123 -2.13 -9.16 6.62
C LEU A 123 -1.90 -9.93 7.93
N HIS A 124 -1.64 -9.23 9.05
CA HIS A 124 -1.53 -9.85 10.36
C HIS A 124 -2.84 -10.51 10.78
N SER A 125 -3.99 -9.85 10.52
CA SER A 125 -5.31 -10.44 10.81
C SER A 125 -5.57 -11.70 9.97
N VAL A 126 -5.10 -11.74 8.71
CA VAL A 126 -5.20 -12.92 7.84
C VAL A 126 -4.31 -14.05 8.35
N GLN A 127 -3.05 -13.76 8.71
CA GLN A 127 -2.15 -14.75 9.29
C GLN A 127 -2.65 -15.32 10.63
N GLN A 128 -3.24 -14.50 11.50
CA GLN A 128 -3.84 -14.98 12.76
C GLN A 128 -4.96 -15.99 12.52
N LYS A 129 -5.66 -15.90 11.38
CA LYS A 129 -6.66 -16.88 10.93
C LYS A 129 -6.04 -18.10 10.24
N LYS A 130 -4.71 -18.25 10.26
CA LYS A 130 -3.94 -19.33 9.62
C LYS A 130 -4.21 -19.45 8.11
N LYS A 131 -4.47 -18.32 7.47
CA LYS A 131 -4.72 -18.23 6.03
C LYS A 131 -3.42 -17.90 5.29
N ASN A 132 -3.23 -18.52 4.14
CA ASN A 132 -2.02 -18.34 3.33
C ASN A 132 -2.13 -17.06 2.50
N ILE A 133 -1.08 -16.24 2.55
CA ILE A 133 -0.96 -14.99 1.79
C ILE A 133 0.15 -15.18 0.76
N ILE A 134 -0.09 -14.80 -0.49
CA ILE A 134 0.92 -14.79 -1.55
C ILE A 134 1.05 -13.39 -2.14
N PHE A 135 2.24 -13.05 -2.61
CA PHE A 135 2.56 -11.70 -3.09
C PHE A 135 3.41 -11.69 -4.35
N PHE A 136 3.06 -10.85 -5.30
CA PHE A 136 3.87 -10.57 -6.49
C PHE A 136 3.86 -9.07 -6.79
N GLY A 137 5.04 -8.47 -6.99
CA GLY A 137 5.17 -7.07 -7.37
C GLY A 137 6.38 -6.38 -6.74
N ASP A 138 6.24 -5.09 -6.38
CA ASP A 138 7.34 -4.29 -5.84
C ASP A 138 7.92 -4.82 -4.50
N ASP A 139 9.25 -4.91 -4.42
CA ASP A 139 9.98 -5.45 -3.27
C ASP A 139 9.79 -4.71 -1.94
N THR A 140 9.22 -3.48 -1.97
CA THR A 140 8.88 -2.72 -0.77
C THR A 140 7.97 -3.52 0.15
N TRP A 141 7.03 -4.31 -0.39
CA TRP A 141 6.15 -5.18 0.40
C TRP A 141 6.92 -6.19 1.24
N LEU A 142 7.97 -6.77 0.68
CA LEU A 142 8.81 -7.77 1.37
C LEU A 142 9.62 -7.15 2.50
N LYS A 143 10.02 -5.87 2.34
CA LYS A 143 10.74 -5.11 3.36
C LYS A 143 9.85 -4.75 4.55
N VAL A 144 8.58 -4.40 4.30
CA VAL A 144 7.66 -3.98 5.37
C VAL A 144 6.93 -5.12 6.07
N PHE A 145 6.76 -6.25 5.37
CA PHE A 145 6.04 -7.43 5.85
C PHE A 145 6.94 -8.67 5.76
N PRO A 146 8.07 -8.71 6.50
CA PRO A 146 8.95 -9.86 6.48
C PRO A 146 8.23 -11.12 6.99
N HIS A 147 8.47 -12.25 6.34
CA HIS A 147 7.93 -13.57 6.70
C HIS A 147 6.39 -13.70 6.68
N MET A 148 5.71 -12.77 5.99
CA MET A 148 4.25 -12.78 5.92
C MET A 148 3.68 -13.66 4.80
N PHE A 149 4.49 -13.89 3.77
CA PHE A 149 4.04 -14.51 2.52
C PHE A 149 4.48 -15.98 2.44
N HIS A 150 3.53 -16.85 2.10
CA HIS A 150 3.75 -18.27 1.85
C HIS A 150 4.50 -18.50 0.53
N ARG A 151 4.16 -17.71 -0.49
CA ARG A 151 4.89 -17.60 -1.75
C ARG A 151 5.01 -16.13 -2.11
N GLN A 152 6.18 -15.75 -2.61
CA GLN A 152 6.44 -14.36 -2.94
C GLN A 152 7.43 -14.22 -4.09
N GLU A 153 7.25 -13.18 -4.89
CA GLU A 153 8.30 -12.70 -5.78
C GLU A 153 8.27 -11.17 -5.80
N GLY A 154 9.36 -10.57 -5.32
CA GLY A 154 9.52 -9.12 -5.26
C GLY A 154 10.55 -8.66 -6.28
N THR A 155 10.20 -7.64 -7.07
CA THR A 155 11.13 -7.02 -8.03
C THR A 155 11.53 -5.63 -7.51
N THR A 156 12.82 -5.31 -7.61
CA THR A 156 13.37 -4.02 -7.21
C THR A 156 13.14 -2.98 -8.30
N SER A 157 12.37 -1.92 -8.01
CA SER A 157 11.99 -0.89 -8.99
C SER A 157 12.82 0.40 -8.88
N PHE A 158 13.98 0.35 -8.23
CA PHE A 158 14.81 1.54 -7.94
C PHE A 158 15.51 2.14 -9.17
N LEU A 159 15.47 1.49 -10.33
CA LEU A 159 15.99 2.02 -11.60
C LEU A 159 14.83 2.42 -12.52
N VAL A 160 14.94 3.62 -13.11
CA VAL A 160 13.93 4.30 -13.96
C VAL A 160 13.56 3.51 -15.24
N THR A 161 14.13 2.32 -15.46
CA THR A 161 13.94 1.48 -16.65
C THR A 161 13.24 0.15 -16.39
N ASP A 162 13.09 -0.29 -15.13
CA ASP A 162 12.81 -1.71 -14.82
C ASP A 162 11.34 -1.99 -14.44
N PHE A 163 10.42 -1.06 -14.75
CA PHE A 163 8.99 -1.22 -14.46
C PHE A 163 8.33 -2.38 -15.23
N HIS A 164 8.83 -2.70 -16.43
CA HIS A 164 8.35 -3.83 -17.21
C HIS A 164 8.61 -5.16 -16.52
N GLU A 165 9.73 -5.28 -15.81
CA GLU A 165 10.09 -6.52 -15.11
C GLU A 165 9.09 -6.82 -13.98
N VAL A 166 8.55 -5.79 -13.33
CA VAL A 166 7.56 -5.95 -12.26
C VAL A 166 6.22 -6.41 -12.82
N ASP A 167 5.69 -5.73 -13.84
CA ASP A 167 4.40 -6.09 -14.44
C ASP A 167 4.45 -7.48 -15.11
N ASP A 168 5.54 -7.81 -15.80
CA ASP A 168 5.75 -9.12 -16.40
C ASP A 168 5.90 -10.21 -15.34
N ASN A 169 6.56 -9.91 -14.21
CA ASN A 169 6.64 -10.80 -13.06
C ASN A 169 5.26 -11.17 -12.51
N VAL A 170 4.41 -10.17 -12.30
CA VAL A 170 3.06 -10.39 -11.80
C VAL A 170 2.25 -11.20 -12.82
N THR A 171 2.32 -10.82 -14.10
CA THR A 171 1.55 -11.45 -15.19
C THR A 171 1.96 -12.91 -15.46
N ARG A 172 3.23 -13.27 -15.30
CA ARG A 172 3.66 -14.67 -15.48
C ARG A 172 3.25 -15.55 -14.30
N ASN A 173 3.29 -15.02 -13.08
CA ASN A 173 3.01 -15.79 -11.88
C ASN A 173 1.50 -16.01 -11.68
N ILE A 174 0.66 -15.02 -12.01
CA ILE A 174 -0.79 -15.10 -11.79
C ILE A 174 -1.43 -16.32 -12.45
N ASN A 175 -1.04 -16.66 -13.69
CA ASN A 175 -1.63 -17.78 -14.42
C ASN A 175 -1.45 -19.10 -13.66
N SER A 176 -0.24 -19.35 -13.17
CA SER A 176 0.06 -20.57 -12.39
C SER A 176 -0.58 -20.58 -11.02
N GLU A 177 -0.75 -19.42 -10.39
CA GLU A 177 -1.32 -19.31 -9.04
C GLU A 177 -2.85 -19.39 -9.05
N LEU A 178 -3.53 -19.00 -10.13
CA LEU A 178 -4.97 -19.19 -10.29
C LEU A 178 -5.38 -20.66 -10.40
N GLU A 179 -4.48 -21.54 -10.84
CA GLU A 179 -4.70 -22.99 -10.88
C GLU A 179 -4.49 -23.65 -9.51
N ARG A 180 -3.89 -22.93 -8.55
CA ARG A 180 -3.62 -23.41 -7.19
C ARG A 180 -4.74 -23.04 -6.23
N GLU A 181 -4.92 -23.89 -5.22
CA GLU A 181 -5.99 -23.74 -4.22
C GLU A 181 -5.49 -23.49 -2.80
N ASP A 182 -4.17 -23.47 -2.61
CA ASP A 182 -3.49 -23.43 -1.31
C ASP A 182 -3.19 -22.00 -0.80
N TRP A 183 -3.85 -20.99 -1.36
CA TRP A 183 -3.77 -19.60 -0.93
C TRP A 183 -5.16 -19.04 -0.63
N ASN A 184 -5.22 -17.99 0.22
CA ASN A 184 -6.47 -17.32 0.59
C ASN A 184 -6.46 -15.83 0.25
N LEU A 185 -5.31 -15.17 0.31
CA LEU A 185 -5.14 -13.79 -0.10
C LEU A 185 -3.97 -13.69 -1.09
N MET A 186 -4.24 -13.24 -2.29
CA MET A 186 -3.22 -12.94 -3.31
C MET A 186 -3.11 -11.43 -3.46
N ILE A 187 -1.91 -10.89 -3.27
CA ILE A 187 -1.62 -9.46 -3.45
C ILE A 187 -0.81 -9.31 -4.74
N LEU A 188 -1.31 -8.49 -5.65
CA LEU A 188 -0.66 -8.19 -6.93
C LEU A 188 -0.40 -6.69 -6.98
N HIS A 189 0.86 -6.29 -7.11
CA HIS A 189 1.25 -4.88 -7.14
C HIS A 189 1.93 -4.55 -8.48
N TYR A 190 1.18 -3.90 -9.36
CA TYR A 190 1.62 -3.41 -10.66
C TYR A 190 2.13 -1.98 -10.55
N LEU A 191 3.15 -1.64 -11.35
CA LEU A 191 3.72 -0.31 -11.39
C LEU A 191 3.45 0.31 -12.77
N ASP A 192 2.58 1.31 -12.82
CA ASP A 192 2.19 1.91 -14.11
C ASP A 192 3.33 2.72 -14.76
N HIS A 193 3.34 2.72 -16.09
CA HIS A 193 4.06 3.71 -16.89
C HIS A 193 3.21 4.17 -18.09
N HIS A 194 3.23 5.47 -18.34
CA HIS A 194 2.81 6.06 -19.61
C HIS A 194 3.59 5.39 -20.76
N ARG A 195 2.92 4.53 -21.54
CA ARG A 195 3.41 4.19 -22.87
C ARG A 195 3.29 5.47 -23.72
N ASN A 196 4.44 6.05 -24.09
CA ASN A 196 4.50 7.05 -25.15
C ASN A 196 4.04 6.43 -26.48
#